data_AF-A0A7X8ULU4-F1
#
_entry.id   AF-A0A7X8ULU4-F1
#
_cell.length_a   1.000
_cell.length_b   1.000
_cell.length_c   1.000
_cell.angle_alpha   90.00
_cell.angle_beta   90.00
_cell.angle_gamma   90.00
#
_symmetry.space_group_name_H-M   'P 1'
#
loop_
_entity.id
_entity.type
_entity.pdbx_description
1 polymer ?
#
loop_
_entity_poly.entity_id
_entity_poly.type
_entity_poly.pdbx_seq_one_letter_code
_entity_poly.pdbx_strand_id
1 'polypeptide(L)'
;IPVRTPILLRAQLEALSHENLAAARVSQETRIAGATLKAVLDAQGKTVLRARTPRNMAPKAVAWNGKDTAFTLKDGAAEFAVEGSGQLEVAYISELFNINDADLLDYPFVLDNKPNCSIVLSPSAGETEKLMAHRLQEYFRYWFGHVKKHPSPTLIPITAAAQKPSGACVHIGIDSKLARSRISLAGGDLHIKAPSGKALQAAMEDMLRALDTRYSDPGGLPNFEIFKRLGIAQTVLD
;
A
#
# COMPACT_ATOMS: atom_id res chain seq x y z
N ILE A 1 17.79 -12.02 -4.62
CA ILE A 1 16.93 -12.42 -3.49
C ILE A 1 16.27 -11.15 -2.98
N PRO A 2 14.94 -10.97 -3.09
CA PRO A 2 14.30 -9.84 -2.45
C PRO A 2 14.47 -10.06 -0.95
N VAL A 3 15.30 -9.22 -0.34
CA VAL A 3 15.50 -9.22 1.10
C VAL A 3 14.18 -8.71 1.68
N ARG A 4 13.34 -9.64 2.18
CA ARG A 4 12.19 -9.29 3.02
C ARG A 4 12.74 -8.37 4.09
N THR A 5 12.39 -7.08 4.03
CA THR A 5 12.79 -6.14 5.06
C THR A 5 12.20 -6.69 6.36
N PRO A 6 13.00 -6.99 7.39
CA PRO A 6 12.47 -7.54 8.63
C PRO A 6 11.38 -6.60 9.15
N ILE A 7 10.20 -7.14 9.42
CA ILE A 7 9.16 -6.43 10.16
C ILE A 7 9.74 -6.24 11.56
N LEU A 8 10.37 -5.09 11.79
CA LEU A 8 10.71 -4.68 13.14
C LEU A 8 9.40 -4.62 13.91
N LEU A 9 9.22 -5.52 14.88
CA LEU A 9 8.12 -5.51 15.84
C LEU A 9 8.21 -4.21 16.62
N ARG A 10 7.52 -3.19 16.14
CA ARG A 10 7.40 -1.88 16.76
C ARG A 10 6.13 -1.88 17.58
N ALA A 11 6.18 -1.32 18.79
CA ALA A 11 4.99 -1.10 19.60
C ALA A 11 3.96 -0.31 18.77
N GLN A 12 2.74 -0.86 18.67
CA GLN A 12 1.62 -0.26 17.92
C GLN A 12 0.78 0.65 18.81
N LEU A 13 0.76 0.37 20.11
CA LEU A 13 0.05 1.12 21.14
C LEU A 13 0.98 1.27 22.35
N GLU A 14 1.14 2.49 22.84
CA GLU A 14 1.93 2.84 24.02
C GLU A 14 1.00 3.34 25.13
N ALA A 15 1.19 2.85 26.36
CA ALA A 15 0.53 3.42 27.54
C ALA A 15 1.43 4.49 28.14
N LEU A 16 0.97 5.75 28.09
CA LEU A 16 1.69 6.90 28.65
C LEU A 16 1.45 7.05 30.16
N SER A 17 0.33 6.53 30.66
CA SER A 17 0.03 6.37 32.09
C SER A 17 -0.34 4.91 32.36
N HIS A 18 0.60 4.12 32.86
CA HIS A 18 0.47 2.67 32.96
C HIS A 18 -0.02 2.19 34.33
N GLU A 19 -0.11 3.06 35.33
CA GLU A 19 -0.48 2.73 36.72
C GLU A 19 -1.85 2.03 36.84
N ASN A 20 -2.72 2.26 35.85
CA ASN A 20 -4.07 1.75 35.81
C ASN A 20 -4.26 0.59 34.82
N LEU A 21 -3.22 0.17 34.07
CA LEU A 21 -3.32 -0.82 33.01
C LEU A 21 -2.77 -2.17 33.46
N ALA A 22 -3.64 -3.18 33.57
CA ALA A 22 -3.26 -4.54 33.96
C ALA A 22 -2.82 -5.38 32.75
N ALA A 23 -3.56 -5.31 31.64
CA ALA A 23 -3.25 -6.06 30.43
C ALA A 23 -3.80 -5.38 29.17
N ALA A 24 -3.19 -5.70 28.03
CA ALA A 24 -3.67 -5.28 26.72
C ALA A 24 -3.42 -6.38 25.68
N ARG A 25 -4.41 -6.62 24.80
CA ARG A 25 -4.23 -7.41 23.58
C ARG A 25 -4.40 -6.48 22.39
N VAL A 26 -3.38 -6.36 21.56
CA VAL A 26 -3.35 -5.43 20.44
C VAL A 26 -3.22 -6.20 19.14
N SER A 27 -3.99 -5.81 18.14
CA SER A 27 -3.91 -6.31 16.77
C SER A 27 -4.02 -5.15 15.81
N GLN A 28 -3.33 -5.22 14.67
CA GLN A 28 -3.45 -4.22 13.63
C GLN A 28 -3.63 -4.91 12.28
N GLU A 29 -4.67 -4.51 11.57
CA GLU A 29 -4.87 -4.86 10.17
C GLU A 29 -4.41 -3.67 9.32
N THR A 30 -3.49 -3.90 8.39
CA THR A 30 -2.99 -2.85 7.48
C THR A 30 -3.40 -3.18 6.07
N ARG A 31 -4.08 -2.24 5.42
CA ARG A 31 -4.57 -2.28 4.05
C ARG A 31 -3.87 -1.21 3.22
N ILE A 32 -4.16 -1.12 1.92
CA ILE A 32 -3.51 -0.17 1.02
C ILE A 32 -3.98 1.26 1.33
N ALA A 33 -5.30 1.46 1.40
CA ALA A 33 -5.93 2.76 1.58
C ALA A 33 -6.08 3.18 3.05
N GLY A 34 -5.80 2.28 4.00
CA GLY A 34 -5.97 2.56 5.42
C GLY A 34 -5.52 1.41 6.32
N ALA A 35 -5.74 1.57 7.61
CA ALA A 35 -5.45 0.53 8.59
C ALA A 35 -6.42 0.65 9.76
N THR A 36 -6.52 -0.42 10.53
CA THR A 36 -7.28 -0.44 11.78
C THR A 36 -6.43 -1.10 12.86
N LEU A 37 -6.19 -0.37 13.95
CA LEU A 37 -5.65 -0.93 15.18
C LEU A 37 -6.82 -1.22 16.11
N LYS A 38 -6.86 -2.43 16.64
CA LYS A 38 -7.83 -2.85 17.66
C LYS A 38 -7.09 -3.27 18.91
N ALA A 39 -7.59 -2.86 20.07
CA ALA A 39 -7.09 -3.37 21.34
C ALA A 39 -8.21 -3.71 22.31
N VAL A 40 -7.99 -4.74 23.11
CA VAL A 40 -8.79 -5.03 24.31
C VAL A 40 -7.91 -4.70 25.51
N LEU A 41 -8.38 -3.78 26.34
CA LEU A 41 -7.65 -3.31 27.52
C LEU A 41 -8.34 -3.78 28.79
N ASP A 42 -7.54 -4.21 29.75
CA ASP A 42 -7.94 -4.42 31.13
C ASP A 42 -7.30 -3.34 32.00
N ALA A 43 -8.11 -2.39 32.47
CA ALA A 43 -7.63 -1.20 33.17
C ALA A 43 -8.61 -0.72 34.26
N GLN A 44 -8.07 -0.15 35.34
CA GLN A 44 -8.84 0.42 36.46
C GLN A 44 -8.65 1.93 36.48
N GLY A 45 -9.62 2.68 35.96
CA GLY A 45 -9.58 4.14 35.91
C GLY A 45 -9.03 4.68 34.59
N LYS A 46 -8.51 5.91 34.63
CA LYS A 46 -8.10 6.64 33.44
C LYS A 46 -6.73 6.18 32.94
N THR A 47 -6.62 5.92 31.64
CA THR A 47 -5.38 5.53 30.96
C THR A 47 -5.17 6.41 29.73
N VAL A 48 -4.00 7.04 29.63
CA VAL A 48 -3.56 7.80 28.46
C VAL A 48 -2.77 6.87 27.55
N LEU A 49 -3.17 6.81 26.28
CA LEU A 49 -2.61 5.94 25.26
C LEU A 49 -2.10 6.76 24.09
N ARG A 50 -1.06 6.25 23.42
CA ARG A 50 -0.57 6.75 22.14
C ARG A 50 -0.59 5.62 21.13
N ALA A 51 -1.40 5.78 20.09
CA ALA A 51 -1.46 4.85 18.97
C ALA A 51 -0.48 5.30 17.88
N ARG A 52 0.47 4.43 17.55
CA ARG A 52 1.48 4.70 16.52
C ARG A 52 0.81 4.75 15.15
N THR A 53 1.25 5.67 14.31
CA THR A 53 0.73 5.79 12.94
C THR A 53 1.54 4.91 11.98
N PRO A 54 0.87 4.06 11.18
CA PRO A 54 1.53 3.31 10.11
C PRO A 54 2.22 4.24 9.10
N ARG A 55 3.21 3.73 8.38
CA ARG A 55 3.94 4.50 7.36
C ARG A 55 2.97 5.03 6.30
N ASN A 56 3.12 6.31 5.93
CA ASN A 56 2.32 7.01 4.91
C ASN A 56 0.81 7.05 5.20
N MET A 57 0.42 6.99 6.48
CA MET A 57 -0.97 7.13 6.91
C MET A 57 -1.12 8.26 7.92
N ALA A 58 -2.36 8.65 8.18
CA ALA A 58 -2.74 9.56 9.25
C ALA A 58 -3.87 8.96 10.10
N PRO A 59 -3.90 9.19 11.42
CA PRO A 59 -5.05 8.84 12.25
C PRO A 59 -6.30 9.59 11.77
N LYS A 60 -7.39 8.86 11.58
CA LYS A 60 -8.68 9.40 11.12
C LYS A 60 -9.69 9.46 12.26
N ALA A 61 -9.78 8.40 13.05
CA ALA A 61 -10.74 8.30 14.15
C ALA A 61 -10.20 7.40 15.26
N VAL A 62 -10.66 7.65 16.48
CA VAL A 62 -10.46 6.79 17.64
C VAL A 62 -11.83 6.53 18.25
N ALA A 63 -12.14 5.27 18.54
CA ALA A 63 -13.36 4.86 19.20
C ALA A 63 -13.05 4.00 20.43
N TRP A 64 -13.73 4.30 21.53
CA TRP A 64 -13.67 3.56 22.78
C TRP A 64 -15.05 2.97 23.09
N ASN A 65 -15.15 1.65 23.19
CA ASN A 65 -16.41 0.92 23.36
C ASN A 65 -17.48 1.35 22.34
N GLY A 66 -17.05 1.55 21.08
CA GLY A 66 -17.91 1.97 19.97
C GLY A 66 -18.29 3.45 19.96
N LYS A 67 -17.76 4.27 20.87
CA LYS A 67 -18.02 5.72 20.93
C LYS A 67 -16.81 6.52 20.49
N ASP A 68 -17.04 7.53 19.65
CA ASP A 68 -15.99 8.46 19.22
C ASP A 68 -15.28 9.08 20.42
N THR A 69 -13.96 9.02 20.37
CA THR A 69 -13.06 9.51 21.41
C THR A 69 -12.17 10.58 20.81
N ALA A 70 -12.16 11.75 21.43
CA ALA A 70 -11.29 12.84 21.03
C ALA A 70 -9.82 12.42 21.20
N PHE A 71 -8.99 12.77 20.21
CA PHE A 71 -7.56 12.55 20.25
C PHE A 71 -6.82 13.80 19.81
N THR A 72 -5.55 13.89 20.18
CA THR A 72 -4.63 14.92 19.70
C THR A 72 -3.52 14.26 18.89
N LEU A 73 -2.98 14.98 17.91
CA LEU A 73 -1.82 14.51 17.15
C LEU A 73 -0.55 15.01 17.83
N LYS A 74 0.33 14.07 18.20
CA LYS A 74 1.69 14.36 18.67
C LYS A 74 2.70 13.56 17.87
N ASP A 75 3.61 14.25 17.19
CA ASP A 75 4.61 13.64 16.30
C ASP A 75 3.98 12.67 15.27
N GLY A 76 2.78 13.00 14.78
CA GLY A 76 2.01 12.21 13.83
C GLY A 76 1.28 11.00 14.43
N ALA A 77 1.42 10.71 15.72
CA ALA A 77 0.70 9.66 16.45
C ALA A 77 -0.56 10.23 17.14
N ALA A 78 -1.59 9.39 17.32
CA ALA A 78 -2.80 9.78 18.03
C ALA A 78 -2.64 9.54 19.54
N GLU A 79 -2.80 10.58 20.35
CA GLU A 79 -2.85 10.52 21.81
C GLU A 79 -4.27 10.78 22.32
N PHE A 80 -4.76 9.90 23.20
CA PHE A 80 -6.11 9.98 23.74
C PHE A 80 -6.18 9.34 25.13
N ALA A 81 -7.24 9.66 25.88
CA ALA A 81 -7.50 9.06 27.18
C ALA A 81 -8.75 8.17 27.11
N VAL A 82 -8.67 7.01 27.74
CA VAL A 82 -9.77 6.07 27.94
C VAL A 82 -9.97 5.82 29.42
N GLU A 83 -11.12 5.28 29.80
CA GLU A 83 -11.45 4.97 31.19
C GLU A 83 -11.99 3.54 31.32
N GLY A 84 -11.41 2.79 32.26
CA GLY A 84 -11.76 1.41 32.58
C GLY A 84 -11.32 0.40 31.52
N SER A 85 -11.75 -0.85 31.69
CA SER A 85 -11.56 -1.92 30.71
C SER A 85 -12.51 -1.77 29.52
N GLY A 86 -12.07 -2.21 28.33
CA GLY A 86 -12.89 -2.03 27.13
C GLY A 86 -12.17 -2.32 25.82
N GLN A 87 -12.83 -1.93 24.72
CA GLN A 87 -12.37 -2.13 23.36
C GLN A 87 -12.02 -0.79 22.71
N LEU A 88 -10.81 -0.72 22.18
CA LEU A 88 -10.28 0.39 21.42
C LEU A 88 -10.28 0.04 19.93
N GLU A 89 -10.70 0.99 19.10
CA GLU A 89 -10.47 0.99 17.65
C GLU A 89 -9.83 2.31 17.23
N VAL A 90 -8.75 2.25 16.46
CA VAL A 90 -8.11 3.41 15.82
C VAL A 90 -8.11 3.17 14.31
N ALA A 91 -8.80 4.04 13.58
CA ALA A 91 -8.85 4.01 12.12
C ALA A 91 -7.82 4.96 11.54
N TYR A 92 -7.10 4.50 10.52
CA TYR A 92 -6.11 5.27 9.77
C TYR A 92 -6.50 5.35 8.30
N ILE A 93 -6.08 6.43 7.65
CA ILE A 93 -6.26 6.64 6.21
C ILE A 93 -4.90 6.88 5.55
N SER A 94 -4.69 6.34 4.35
CA SER A 94 -3.50 6.60 3.56
C SER A 94 -3.44 8.05 3.11
N GLU A 95 -2.26 8.65 3.19
CA GLU A 95 -2.02 9.98 2.62
C GLU A 95 -1.65 9.92 1.13
N LEU A 96 -1.30 8.72 0.63
CA LEU A 96 -0.93 8.47 -0.75
C LEU A 96 -2.09 7.87 -1.55
N PHE A 97 -2.75 6.84 -1.03
CA PHE A 97 -3.82 6.12 -1.73
C PHE A 97 -5.17 6.75 -1.43
N ASN A 98 -5.60 7.65 -2.30
CA ASN A 98 -6.95 8.20 -2.34
C ASN A 98 -7.83 7.39 -3.31
N ILE A 99 -7.84 6.08 -3.10
CA ILE A 99 -8.53 5.04 -3.85
C ILE A 99 -8.76 3.90 -2.86
N ASN A 100 -9.86 3.15 -2.96
CA ASN A 100 -10.03 1.97 -2.10
C ASN A 100 -9.18 0.79 -2.61
N ASP A 101 -8.92 -0.19 -1.75
CA ASP A 101 -8.06 -1.33 -2.07
C ASP A 101 -8.56 -2.11 -3.30
N ALA A 102 -9.86 -2.39 -3.38
CA ALA A 102 -10.45 -3.15 -4.47
C ALA A 102 -10.29 -2.42 -5.81
N ASP A 103 -10.56 -1.11 -5.86
CA ASP A 103 -10.43 -0.29 -7.06
C ASP A 103 -9.00 -0.29 -7.61
N LEU A 104 -7.98 -0.31 -6.74
CA LEU A 104 -6.59 -0.42 -7.19
C LEU A 104 -6.26 -1.84 -7.63
N LEU A 105 -6.61 -2.83 -6.82
CA LEU A 105 -6.21 -4.22 -7.05
C LEU A 105 -6.94 -4.81 -8.24
N ASP A 106 -8.22 -4.50 -8.42
CA ASP A 106 -9.08 -4.96 -9.51
C ASP A 106 -9.03 -4.05 -10.75
N TYR A 107 -8.25 -2.96 -10.71
CA TYR A 107 -8.05 -2.09 -11.86
C TYR A 107 -7.62 -2.91 -13.09
N PRO A 108 -8.22 -2.68 -14.27
CA PRO A 108 -8.06 -3.53 -15.43
C PRO A 108 -6.73 -3.26 -16.17
N PHE A 109 -5.60 -3.48 -15.52
CA PHE A 109 -4.29 -3.34 -16.18
C PHE A 109 -4.13 -4.34 -17.34
N VAL A 110 -4.52 -5.59 -17.08
CA VAL A 110 -4.41 -6.72 -18.00
C VAL A 110 -5.67 -7.57 -17.89
N LEU A 111 -6.27 -7.91 -19.03
CA LEU A 111 -7.41 -8.82 -19.14
C LEU A 111 -7.06 -9.91 -20.15
N ASP A 112 -7.33 -11.17 -19.82
CA ASP A 112 -7.02 -12.32 -20.68
C ASP A 112 -5.57 -12.32 -21.20
N ASN A 113 -4.61 -11.96 -20.32
CA ASN A 113 -3.18 -11.82 -20.60
C ASN A 113 -2.82 -10.74 -21.66
N LYS A 114 -3.77 -9.88 -22.03
CA LYS A 114 -3.56 -8.76 -22.94
C LYS A 114 -3.70 -7.43 -22.20
N PRO A 115 -2.95 -6.38 -22.59
CA PRO A 115 -3.14 -5.06 -22.02
C PRO A 115 -4.60 -4.61 -22.14
N ASN A 116 -5.19 -4.16 -21.04
CA ASN A 116 -6.58 -3.65 -21.01
C ASN A 116 -6.65 -2.19 -20.53
N CYS A 117 -5.50 -1.55 -20.40
CA CYS A 117 -5.38 -0.13 -20.17
C CYS A 117 -4.22 0.45 -21.01
N SER A 118 -4.12 1.79 -21.03
CA SER A 118 -2.96 2.50 -21.57
C SER A 118 -2.31 3.36 -20.49
N ILE A 119 -0.99 3.47 -20.49
CA ILE A 119 -0.27 4.44 -19.67
C ILE A 119 -0.18 5.74 -20.46
N VAL A 120 -0.65 6.83 -19.85
CA VAL A 120 -0.77 8.14 -20.50
C VAL A 120 0.18 9.13 -19.86
N LEU A 121 0.98 9.77 -20.71
CA LEU A 121 1.93 10.83 -20.33
C LEU A 121 1.56 12.16 -20.99
N SER A 122 1.82 13.26 -20.28
CA SER A 122 1.77 14.60 -20.89
C SER A 122 2.76 14.69 -22.06
N PRO A 123 2.47 15.44 -23.14
CA PRO A 123 3.47 15.76 -24.17
C PRO A 123 4.75 16.41 -23.62
N SER A 124 4.63 17.11 -22.49
CA SER A 124 5.74 17.74 -21.78
C SER A 124 6.40 16.84 -20.72
N ALA A 125 6.10 15.54 -20.71
CA ALA A 125 6.59 14.63 -19.68
C ALA A 125 8.13 14.54 -19.72
N GLY A 126 8.75 14.74 -18.55
CA GLY A 126 10.18 14.62 -18.36
C GLY A 126 10.65 13.17 -18.24
N GLU A 127 11.97 12.99 -18.14
CA GLU A 127 12.58 11.65 -18.09
C GLU A 127 12.11 10.81 -16.89
N THR A 128 11.85 11.41 -15.74
CA THR A 128 11.35 10.67 -14.58
C THR A 128 9.94 10.12 -14.79
N GLU A 129 9.05 10.87 -15.46
CA GLU A 129 7.69 10.41 -15.74
C GLU A 129 7.71 9.24 -16.75
N LYS A 130 8.55 9.35 -17.79
CA LYS A 130 8.79 8.28 -18.77
C LYS A 130 9.36 7.03 -18.09
N LEU A 131 10.36 7.20 -17.22
CA LEU A 131 10.96 6.10 -16.48
C LEU A 131 9.93 5.38 -15.59
N MET A 132 9.06 6.12 -14.91
CA MET A 132 8.01 5.52 -14.07
C MET A 132 6.93 4.81 -14.90
N ALA A 133 6.58 5.34 -16.08
CA ALA A 133 5.73 4.64 -17.03
C ALA A 133 6.33 3.30 -17.49
N HIS A 134 7.61 3.30 -17.87
CA HIS A 134 8.33 2.08 -18.21
C HIS A 134 8.41 1.12 -17.01
N ARG A 135 8.61 1.62 -15.79
CA ARG A 135 8.67 0.76 -14.60
C ARG A 135 7.35 0.03 -14.35
N LEU A 136 6.21 0.70 -14.55
CA LEU A 136 4.89 0.07 -14.45
C LEU A 136 4.65 -0.94 -15.59
N GLN A 137 5.05 -0.60 -16.82
CA GLN A 137 5.00 -1.53 -17.95
C GLN A 137 5.83 -2.78 -17.69
N GLU A 138 7.08 -2.61 -17.22
CA GLU A 138 8.01 -3.69 -16.92
C GLU A 138 7.52 -4.59 -15.78
N TYR A 139 6.82 -4.03 -14.79
CA TYR A 139 6.18 -4.80 -13.71
C TYR A 139 5.23 -5.86 -14.28
N PHE A 140 4.30 -5.47 -15.15
CA PHE A 140 3.36 -6.40 -15.77
C PHE A 140 4.00 -7.30 -16.82
N ARG A 141 4.97 -6.77 -17.59
CA ARG A 141 5.78 -7.59 -18.51
C ARG A 141 6.44 -8.75 -17.78
N TYR A 142 7.02 -8.46 -16.61
CA TYR A 142 7.69 -9.45 -15.79
C TYR A 142 6.71 -10.47 -15.22
N TRP A 143 5.62 -10.00 -14.60
CA TRP A 143 4.61 -10.88 -14.02
C TRP A 143 4.02 -11.85 -15.06
N PHE A 144 3.50 -11.34 -16.18
CA PHE A 144 2.83 -12.21 -17.16
C PHE A 144 3.82 -13.03 -17.99
N GLY A 145 4.97 -12.45 -18.38
CA GLY A 145 5.96 -13.14 -19.20
C GLY A 145 6.82 -14.14 -18.44
N HIS A 146 7.31 -13.79 -17.25
CA HIS A 146 8.24 -14.63 -16.49
C HIS A 146 7.54 -15.47 -15.42
N VAL A 147 6.66 -14.88 -14.61
CA VAL A 147 5.99 -15.60 -13.51
C VAL A 147 4.89 -16.51 -14.03
N LYS A 148 3.95 -15.96 -14.83
CA LYS A 148 2.88 -16.76 -15.45
C LYS A 148 3.32 -17.54 -16.69
N LYS A 149 4.57 -17.37 -17.14
CA LYS A 149 5.18 -18.03 -18.30
C LYS A 149 4.34 -17.89 -19.57
N HIS A 150 3.65 -16.76 -19.74
CA HIS A 150 2.87 -16.49 -20.93
C HIS A 150 3.81 -16.31 -22.13
N PRO A 151 3.54 -16.93 -23.29
CA PRO A 151 4.48 -16.98 -24.43
C PRO A 151 4.74 -15.61 -25.07
N SER A 152 3.85 -14.64 -24.84
CA SER A 152 4.03 -13.26 -25.29
C SER A 152 4.02 -12.31 -24.09
N PRO A 153 5.04 -11.43 -23.96
CA PRO A 153 5.08 -10.45 -22.88
C PRO A 153 3.91 -9.48 -22.98
N THR A 154 3.13 -9.37 -21.92
CA THR A 154 2.07 -8.35 -21.82
C THR A 154 2.71 -6.98 -21.66
N LEU A 155 2.70 -6.17 -22.73
CA LEU A 155 3.25 -4.82 -22.74
C LEU A 155 2.13 -3.79 -22.75
N ILE A 156 1.87 -3.17 -21.60
CA ILE A 156 0.90 -2.08 -21.52
C ILE A 156 1.41 -0.90 -22.36
N PRO A 157 0.64 -0.40 -23.35
CA PRO A 157 1.09 0.67 -24.23
C PRO A 157 1.29 1.98 -23.46
N ILE A 158 2.38 2.69 -23.76
CA ILE A 158 2.64 4.04 -23.28
C ILE A 158 2.32 5.00 -24.41
N THR A 159 1.40 5.95 -24.17
CA THR A 159 0.87 6.87 -25.18
C THR A 159 0.94 8.31 -24.69
N ALA A 160 1.02 9.24 -25.64
CA ALA A 160 0.88 10.66 -25.33
C ALA A 160 -0.59 11.01 -25.13
N ALA A 161 -0.90 11.90 -24.18
CA ALA A 161 -2.28 12.31 -23.86
C ALA A 161 -3.07 12.84 -25.08
N ALA A 162 -2.39 13.41 -26.07
CA ALA A 162 -3.00 13.89 -27.31
C ALA A 162 -3.66 12.78 -28.15
N GLN A 163 -3.26 11.51 -27.97
CA GLN A 163 -3.73 10.38 -28.75
C GLN A 163 -5.05 9.79 -28.25
N LYS A 164 -5.59 10.28 -27.12
CA LYS A 164 -6.86 9.85 -26.48
C LYS A 164 -7.11 8.33 -26.61
N PRO A 165 -6.35 7.49 -25.91
CA PRO A 165 -6.55 6.05 -25.96
C PRO A 165 -7.98 5.68 -25.55
N SER A 166 -8.55 4.68 -26.21
CA SER A 166 -9.86 4.12 -25.87
C SER A 166 -9.73 3.22 -24.64
N GLY A 167 -10.63 3.36 -23.67
CA GLY A 167 -10.69 2.51 -22.48
C GLY A 167 -9.97 3.09 -21.26
N ALA A 168 -9.67 2.22 -20.29
CA ALA A 168 -9.08 2.63 -19.01
C ALA A 168 -7.66 3.19 -19.18
N CYS A 169 -7.34 4.28 -18.48
CA CYS A 169 -6.04 4.94 -18.60
C CYS A 169 -5.32 5.11 -17.25
N VAL A 170 -4.01 4.89 -17.25
CA VAL A 170 -3.13 5.19 -16.12
C VAL A 170 -2.36 6.47 -16.41
N HIS A 171 -2.76 7.58 -15.79
CA HIS A 171 -2.13 8.88 -15.98
C HIS A 171 -1.01 9.07 -14.96
N ILE A 172 0.23 9.12 -15.45
CA ILE A 172 1.40 9.42 -14.62
C ILE A 172 1.78 10.88 -14.82
N GLY A 173 2.11 11.60 -13.76
CA GLY A 173 2.78 12.89 -13.97
C GLY A 173 3.21 13.64 -12.74
N ILE A 174 4.04 14.66 -12.98
CA ILE A 174 4.50 15.60 -11.98
C ILE A 174 3.66 16.88 -12.05
N ASP A 175 3.16 17.32 -10.91
CA ASP A 175 2.48 18.61 -10.74
C ASP A 175 3.03 19.29 -9.50
N SER A 176 3.91 20.28 -9.71
CA SER A 176 4.59 21.02 -8.66
C SER A 176 3.66 21.83 -7.75
N LYS A 177 2.38 21.99 -8.12
CA LYS A 177 1.37 22.64 -7.28
C LYS A 177 0.76 21.70 -6.24
N LEU A 178 0.98 20.39 -6.36
CA LEU A 178 0.51 19.45 -5.36
C LEU A 178 1.30 19.60 -4.06
N ALA A 179 0.62 19.53 -2.92
CA ALA A 179 1.29 19.49 -1.62
C ALA A 179 1.96 18.13 -1.37
N ARG A 180 1.40 17.04 -1.91
CA ARG A 180 1.85 15.65 -1.72
C ARG A 180 1.48 14.76 -2.90
N SER A 181 2.15 13.63 -3.01
CA SER A 181 1.79 12.59 -3.98
C SER A 181 0.41 12.01 -3.70
N ARG A 182 -0.27 11.57 -4.75
CA ARG A 182 -1.58 10.94 -4.67
C ARG A 182 -1.76 9.88 -5.76
N ILE A 183 -2.41 8.78 -5.39
CA ILE A 183 -2.91 7.73 -6.27
C ILE A 183 -4.42 7.70 -6.11
N SER A 184 -5.15 7.85 -7.21
CA SER A 184 -6.61 8.04 -7.16
C SER A 184 -7.27 7.51 -8.42
N LEU A 185 -8.54 7.12 -8.31
CA LEU A 185 -9.39 6.78 -9.45
C LEU A 185 -10.34 7.96 -9.74
N ALA A 186 -10.39 8.43 -10.98
CA ALA A 186 -11.33 9.47 -11.40
C ALA A 186 -11.87 9.15 -12.80
N GLY A 187 -13.19 9.07 -12.94
CA GLY A 187 -13.81 8.79 -14.25
C GLY A 187 -13.43 7.44 -14.86
N GLY A 188 -13.01 6.46 -14.04
CA GLY A 188 -12.51 5.15 -14.49
C GLY A 188 -11.01 5.11 -14.77
N ASP A 189 -10.32 6.25 -14.67
CA ASP A 189 -8.88 6.36 -14.92
C ASP A 189 -8.09 6.40 -13.61
N LEU A 190 -6.97 5.68 -13.58
CA LEU A 190 -6.03 5.70 -12.46
C LEU A 190 -5.04 6.85 -12.63
N HIS A 191 -4.91 7.70 -11.62
CA HIS A 191 -4.00 8.84 -11.63
C HIS A 191 -2.91 8.66 -10.59
N ILE A 192 -1.66 8.74 -11.03
CA ILE A 192 -0.45 8.72 -10.18
C ILE A 192 0.22 10.09 -10.35
N LYS A 193 0.01 10.98 -9.38
CA LYS A 193 0.49 12.36 -9.44
C LYS A 193 1.38 12.68 -8.25
N ALA A 194 2.43 13.46 -8.47
CA ALA A 194 3.39 13.82 -7.43
C ALA A 194 3.98 15.23 -7.61
N PRO A 195 4.44 15.89 -6.53
CA PRO A 195 5.00 17.24 -6.61
C PRO A 195 6.40 17.32 -7.26
N SER A 196 7.12 16.20 -7.34
CA SER A 196 8.47 16.14 -7.89
C SER A 196 8.81 14.75 -8.42
N GLY A 197 9.91 14.64 -9.17
CA GLY A 197 10.38 13.34 -9.68
C GLY A 197 10.71 12.34 -8.56
N LYS A 198 11.35 12.80 -7.48
CA LYS A 198 11.64 11.95 -6.31
C LYS A 198 10.35 11.45 -5.64
N ALA A 199 9.37 12.34 -5.49
CA ALA A 199 8.08 11.98 -4.90
C ALA A 199 7.26 11.06 -5.80
N LEU A 200 7.40 11.19 -7.14
CA LEU A 200 6.78 10.29 -8.11
C LEU A 200 7.37 8.89 -8.03
N GLN A 201 8.70 8.80 -7.95
CA GLN A 201 9.38 7.52 -7.81
C GLN A 201 8.94 6.78 -6.53
N ALA A 202 8.91 7.49 -5.39
CA ALA A 202 8.46 6.90 -4.13
C ALA A 202 6.99 6.45 -4.20
N ALA A 203 6.11 7.26 -4.81
CA ALA A 203 4.71 6.91 -5.01
C ALA A 203 4.53 5.68 -5.91
N MET A 204 5.29 5.60 -7.01
CA MET A 204 5.28 4.43 -7.90
C MET A 204 5.77 3.18 -7.17
N GLU A 205 6.85 3.27 -6.39
CA GLU A 205 7.36 2.12 -5.62
C GLU A 205 6.37 1.63 -4.56
N ASP A 206 5.70 2.54 -3.85
CA ASP A 206 4.67 2.17 -2.88
C ASP A 206 3.42 1.59 -3.59
N MET A 207 3.06 2.08 -4.79
CA MET A 207 2.00 1.48 -5.62
C MET A 207 2.34 0.06 -6.08
N LEU A 208 3.53 -0.17 -6.61
CA LEU A 208 3.94 -1.50 -7.07
C LEU A 208 3.95 -2.49 -5.89
N ARG A 209 4.42 -2.06 -4.71
CA ARG A 209 4.33 -2.87 -3.49
C ARG A 209 2.87 -3.18 -3.11
N ALA A 210 1.96 -2.23 -3.29
CA ALA A 210 0.54 -2.48 -3.05
C ALA A 210 -0.02 -3.51 -4.04
N LEU A 211 0.36 -3.44 -5.32
CA LEU A 211 -0.02 -4.41 -6.35
C LEU A 211 0.52 -5.81 -6.07
N ASP A 212 1.68 -5.95 -5.41
CA ASP A 212 2.22 -7.25 -5.03
C ASP A 212 1.27 -8.04 -4.10
N THR A 213 0.33 -7.38 -3.40
CA THR A 213 -0.69 -8.11 -2.63
C THR A 213 -1.60 -8.98 -3.51
N ARG A 214 -1.77 -8.64 -4.79
CA ARG A 214 -2.49 -9.44 -5.81
C ARG A 214 -1.54 -10.18 -6.75
N TYR A 215 -0.46 -9.54 -7.16
CA TYR A 215 0.49 -10.06 -8.15
C TYR A 215 1.79 -10.54 -7.46
N SER A 216 1.65 -11.42 -6.47
CA SER A 216 2.78 -12.04 -5.76
C SER A 216 3.01 -13.47 -6.21
N ASP A 217 4.29 -13.79 -6.44
CA ASP A 217 4.79 -15.15 -6.53
C ASP A 217 5.81 -15.30 -5.39
N PRO A 218 5.54 -16.13 -4.36
CA PRO A 218 6.51 -16.39 -3.31
C PRO A 218 7.78 -17.07 -3.85
N GLY A 219 7.74 -17.51 -5.11
CA GLY A 219 8.79 -18.23 -5.79
C GLY A 219 8.74 -19.72 -5.47
N GLY A 220 9.32 -20.52 -6.36
CA GLY A 220 9.79 -21.85 -6.02
C GLY A 220 11.15 -21.77 -5.32
N LEU A 221 11.48 -22.77 -4.51
CA LEU A 221 12.84 -22.92 -4.00
C LEU A 221 13.84 -22.86 -5.18
N PRO A 222 14.97 -22.14 -5.04
CA PRO A 222 15.98 -22.08 -6.08
C PRO A 222 16.44 -23.49 -6.44
N ASN A 223 16.83 -23.74 -7.70
CA ASN A 223 17.09 -25.08 -8.20
C ASN A 223 18.47 -25.62 -7.76
N PHE A 224 18.74 -25.63 -6.45
CA PHE A 224 19.97 -26.16 -5.86
C PHE A 224 19.93 -27.70 -5.80
N GLU A 225 21.10 -28.32 -5.97
CA GLU A 225 21.30 -29.78 -5.86
C GLU A 225 20.69 -30.35 -4.57
N ILE A 226 20.83 -29.64 -3.46
CA ILE A 226 20.29 -30.07 -2.16
C ILE A 226 18.76 -30.17 -2.16
N PHE A 227 18.05 -29.26 -2.83
CA PHE A 227 16.59 -29.29 -2.91
C PHE A 227 16.07 -30.35 -3.90
N LYS A 228 16.86 -30.67 -4.93
CA LYS A 228 16.57 -31.82 -5.82
C LYS A 228 16.71 -33.15 -5.09
N ARG A 229 17.77 -33.33 -4.30
CA ARG A 229 18.00 -34.54 -3.49
C ARG A 229 16.94 -34.75 -2.43
N LEU A 230 16.39 -33.67 -1.89
CA LEU A 230 15.31 -33.69 -0.90
C LEU A 230 13.91 -33.79 -1.53
N GLY A 231 13.79 -33.81 -2.87
CA GLY A 231 12.48 -33.89 -3.55
C GLY A 231 11.60 -32.64 -3.44
N ILE A 232 12.16 -31.52 -2.97
CA ILE A 232 11.42 -30.28 -2.67
C ILE A 232 11.73 -29.13 -3.65
N ALA A 233 12.46 -29.40 -4.73
CA ALA A 233 12.83 -28.38 -5.72
C ALA A 233 11.63 -27.75 -6.45
N GLN A 234 10.43 -28.36 -6.38
CA GLN A 234 9.18 -27.80 -6.90
C GLN A 234 8.21 -27.36 -5.78
N THR A 235 8.63 -27.44 -4.52
CA THR A 235 7.81 -26.98 -3.40
C THR A 235 7.70 -25.46 -3.47
N VAL A 236 6.46 -25.00 -3.62
CA VAL A 236 6.10 -23.59 -3.47
C VAL A 236 6.19 -23.25 -1.98
N LEU A 237 6.84 -22.14 -1.66
CA LEU A 237 6.86 -21.64 -0.29
C LEU A 237 5.52 -20.93 -0.03
N ASP A 238 4.65 -21.53 0.78
CA ASP A 238 3.48 -20.84 1.34
C ASP A 238 3.89 -19.81 2.40
#